data_AF-A0A2G6VV10-F1
#
_entry.id   AF-A0A2G6VV10-F1
#
_cell.length_a   1.000
_cell.length_b   1.000
_cell.length_c   1.000
_cell.angle_alpha   90.00
_cell.angle_beta   90.00
_cell.angle_gamma   90.00
#
_symmetry.space_group_name_H-M   'P 1'
#
loop_
_entity.id
_entity.type
_entity.pdbx_description
1 polymer ?
#
loop_
_entity_poly.entity_id
_entity_poly.type
_entity_poly.pdbx_seq_one_letter_code
_entity_poly.pdbx_strand_id
1 'polypeptide(L)'
;MKYAEFNIDSNKIEFWNSIFGIESVLLNGKRISKKFSFSGITHEIKLHTRDLILESKYKQFDKKEIKLELKENGVLLKEQLVKIDKKQRYFSFLVGIVLGITLYKLTNLLLEYLYQ
;
A
#
# COMPACT_ATOMS: atom_id res chain seq x y z
N MET A 1 3.92 -2.36 -9.19
CA MET A 1 4.20 -3.78 -9.49
C MET A 1 3.05 -4.63 -8.97
N LYS A 2 2.80 -5.77 -9.61
CA LYS A 2 1.80 -6.74 -9.15
C LYS A 2 2.33 -7.48 -7.94
N TYR A 3 1.49 -7.62 -6.92
CA TYR A 3 1.82 -8.30 -5.67
C TYR A 3 0.97 -9.56 -5.47
N ALA A 4 -0.31 -9.54 -5.84
CA ALA A 4 -1.20 -10.68 -5.70
C ALA A 4 -2.24 -10.76 -6.80
N GLU A 5 -2.83 -11.94 -6.94
CA GLU A 5 -3.95 -12.22 -7.82
C GLU A 5 -4.95 -13.12 -7.10
N PHE A 6 -6.23 -12.76 -7.18
CA PHE A 6 -7.35 -13.55 -6.69
C PHE A 6 -8.27 -13.86 -7.86
N ASN A 7 -8.42 -15.15 -8.16
CA ASN A 7 -9.42 -15.61 -9.12
C ASN A 7 -10.69 -15.99 -8.35
N ILE A 8 -11.80 -15.32 -8.66
CA ILE A 8 -13.14 -15.55 -8.11
C ILE A 8 -14.07 -15.77 -9.29
N ASP A 9 -14.61 -16.98 -9.41
CA ASP A 9 -15.37 -17.45 -10.56
C ASP A 9 -14.59 -17.24 -11.88
N SER A 10 -15.13 -16.47 -12.82
CA SER A 10 -14.48 -16.07 -14.08
C SER A 10 -13.78 -14.71 -14.02
N ASN A 11 -13.72 -14.08 -12.83
CA ASN A 11 -13.16 -12.76 -12.63
C ASN A 11 -11.79 -12.82 -11.94
N LYS A 12 -10.88 -11.98 -12.44
CA LYS A 12 -9.53 -11.83 -11.91
C LYS A 12 -9.40 -10.49 -11.20
N ILE A 13 -9.06 -10.53 -9.92
CA ILE A 13 -8.74 -9.36 -9.11
C ILE A 13 -7.22 -9.33 -8.91
N GLU A 14 -6.57 -8.22 -9.24
CA GLU A 14 -5.13 -8.06 -9.08
C GLU A 14 -4.82 -6.93 -8.11
N PHE A 15 -3.98 -7.23 -7.13
CA PHE A 15 -3.45 -6.24 -6.19
C PHE A 15 -2.07 -5.78 -6.63
N TRP A 16 -1.92 -4.46 -6.74
CA TRP A 16 -0.69 -3.80 -7.14
C TRP A 16 -0.28 -2.79 -6.07
N ASN A 17 1.02 -2.62 -5.88
CA ASN A 17 1.57 -1.52 -5.11
C ASN A 17 2.75 -0.89 -5.84
N SER A 18 2.97 0.39 -5.64
CA SER A 18 4.12 1.13 -6.16
C SER A 18 5.20 1.27 -5.08
N ILE A 19 6.41 1.64 -5.50
CA ILE A 19 7.50 1.98 -4.56
C ILE A 19 7.16 3.18 -3.66
N PHE A 20 6.15 3.96 -4.03
CA PHE A 20 5.67 5.11 -3.26
C PHE A 20 4.51 4.75 -2.31
N GLY A 21 4.14 3.48 -2.15
CA GLY A 21 3.00 3.07 -1.31
C GLY A 21 1.63 3.36 -1.93
N ILE A 22 1.57 3.65 -3.23
CA ILE A 22 0.30 3.75 -3.94
C ILE A 22 -0.18 2.34 -4.31
N GLU A 23 -1.23 1.89 -3.64
CA GLU A 23 -1.95 0.66 -3.89
C GLU A 23 -2.96 0.85 -5.02
N SER A 24 -3.14 -0.19 -5.83
CA SER A 24 -4.11 -0.21 -6.92
C SER A 24 -4.73 -1.59 -7.04
N VAL A 25 -6.03 -1.61 -7.28
CA VAL A 25 -6.78 -2.85 -7.52
C VAL A 25 -7.31 -2.83 -8.93
N LEU A 26 -7.06 -3.91 -9.66
CA LEU A 26 -7.55 -4.12 -11.01
C LEU A 26 -8.56 -5.27 -10.99
N LEU A 27 -9.67 -5.10 -11.68
CA LEU A 27 -10.66 -6.15 -11.96
C LEU A 27 -10.62 -6.44 -13.46
N ASN A 28 -10.29 -7.67 -13.82
CA ASN A 28 -10.10 -8.11 -15.21
C ASN A 28 -9.17 -7.18 -16.00
N GLY A 29 -8.09 -6.70 -15.36
CA GLY A 29 -7.12 -5.77 -15.95
C GLY A 29 -7.55 -4.30 -15.92
N LYS A 30 -8.81 -3.97 -15.64
CA LYS A 30 -9.27 -2.58 -15.49
C LYS A 30 -9.05 -2.10 -14.06
N ARG A 31 -8.34 -0.98 -13.88
CA ARG A 31 -8.14 -0.38 -12.55
C ARG A 31 -9.46 0.16 -12.01
N ILE A 32 -9.86 -0.31 -10.83
CA ILE A 32 -11.09 0.09 -10.13
C ILE A 32 -10.81 0.89 -8.85
N SER A 33 -9.60 0.78 -8.31
CA SER A 33 -9.21 1.52 -7.11
C SER A 33 -7.73 1.93 -7.17
N LYS A 34 -7.42 3.11 -6.63
CA LYS A 34 -6.06 3.65 -6.48
C LYS A 34 -6.02 4.51 -5.23
N LYS A 35 -5.24 4.13 -4.23
CA LYS A 35 -5.14 4.86 -2.96
C LYS A 35 -3.70 4.83 -2.45
N PHE A 36 -3.28 5.89 -1.78
CA PHE A 36 -2.03 5.88 -1.02
C PHE A 36 -2.26 5.13 0.30
N SER A 37 -1.28 4.33 0.69
CA SER A 37 -1.32 3.48 1.88
C SER A 37 0.07 3.35 2.48
N PHE A 38 0.16 3.69 3.76
CA PHE A 38 1.40 3.50 4.53
C PHE A 38 1.39 2.18 5.29
N SER A 39 0.32 1.90 6.05
CA SER A 39 0.18 0.70 6.90
C SER A 39 -0.82 -0.33 6.38
N GLY A 40 -1.46 -0.07 5.25
CA GLY A 40 -2.59 -0.83 4.75
C GLY A 40 -3.81 0.05 4.50
N ILE A 41 -4.69 -0.39 3.63
CA ILE A 41 -5.95 0.28 3.31
C ILE A 41 -6.99 -0.71 2.77
N THR A 42 -8.24 -0.26 2.76
CA THR A 42 -9.37 -1.03 2.24
C THR A 42 -9.76 -0.57 0.84
N HIS A 43 -9.97 -1.54 -0.05
CA HIS A 43 -10.45 -1.36 -1.40
C HIS A 43 -11.78 -2.06 -1.60
N GLU A 44 -12.82 -1.30 -1.94
CA GLU A 44 -14.12 -1.84 -2.34
C GLU A 44 -14.07 -2.29 -3.80
N ILE A 45 -14.68 -3.44 -4.06
CA ILE A 45 -14.71 -4.11 -5.36
C ILE A 45 -16.15 -4.53 -5.61
N LYS A 46 -16.82 -3.87 -6.55
CA LYS A 46 -18.16 -4.25 -7.00
C LYS A 46 -18.05 -5.30 -8.10
N LEU A 47 -18.46 -6.53 -7.80
CA LEU A 47 -18.47 -7.65 -8.74
C LEU A 47 -19.91 -8.05 -9.04
N HIS A 48 -20.49 -7.44 -10.07
CA HIS A 48 -21.93 -7.57 -10.38
C HIS A 48 -22.80 -7.19 -9.17
N THR A 49 -23.49 -8.16 -8.57
CA THR A 49 -24.35 -7.99 -7.38
C THR A 49 -23.61 -8.27 -6.06
N ARG A 50 -22.34 -8.63 -6.12
CA ARG A 50 -21.50 -8.93 -4.95
C ARG A 50 -20.64 -7.75 -4.59
N ASP A 51 -20.64 -7.40 -3.31
CA ASP A 51 -19.75 -6.40 -2.73
C ASP A 51 -18.58 -7.12 -2.04
N LEU A 52 -17.42 -6.98 -2.66
CA LEU A 52 -16.17 -7.53 -2.17
C LEU A 52 -15.32 -6.42 -1.57
N ILE A 53 -14.55 -6.77 -0.54
CA ILE A 53 -13.63 -5.88 0.15
C ILE A 53 -12.25 -6.54 0.14
N LEU A 54 -11.27 -5.87 -0.43
CA LEU A 54 -9.86 -6.25 -0.34
C LEU A 54 -9.17 -5.34 0.68
N GLU A 55 -8.81 -5.91 1.83
CA GLU A 55 -8.02 -5.24 2.86
C GLU A 55 -6.54 -5.58 2.72
N SER A 56 -5.69 -4.56 2.75
CA SER A 56 -4.24 -4.73 2.90
C SER A 56 -3.81 -4.34 4.32
N LYS A 57 -2.89 -5.10 4.91
CA LYS A 57 -2.29 -4.85 6.23
C LYS A 57 -0.78 -5.10 6.18
N TYR A 58 0.02 -4.08 6.46
CA TYR A 58 1.48 -4.17 6.32
C TYR A 58 2.11 -4.53 7.65
N LYS A 59 2.85 -5.64 7.67
CA LYS A 59 3.75 -5.99 8.76
C LYS A 59 5.15 -5.42 8.47
N GLN A 60 5.25 -4.09 8.47
CA GLN A 60 6.46 -3.37 8.04
C GLN A 60 7.70 -3.68 8.89
N PHE A 61 7.52 -3.86 10.21
CA PHE A 61 8.62 -4.03 11.18
C PHE A 61 8.93 -5.48 11.56
N ASP A 62 8.11 -6.42 11.11
CA ASP A 62 8.26 -7.85 11.38
C ASP A 62 8.78 -8.56 10.12
N LYS A 63 7.95 -9.40 9.48
CA LYS A 63 8.34 -10.24 8.34
C LYS A 63 8.43 -9.53 6.99
N LYS A 64 8.15 -8.21 6.93
CA LYS A 64 8.14 -7.42 5.69
C LYS A 64 7.15 -7.98 4.67
N GLU A 65 5.96 -8.26 5.15
CA GLU A 65 4.88 -8.85 4.37
C GLU A 65 3.66 -7.93 4.38
N ILE A 66 2.88 -8.02 3.32
CA ILE A 66 1.55 -7.46 3.22
C ILE A 66 0.59 -8.63 3.37
N LYS A 67 -0.28 -8.55 4.36
CA LYS A 67 -1.41 -9.45 4.49
C LYS A 67 -2.56 -8.88 3.67
N LEU A 68 -3.04 -9.67 2.72
CA LEU A 68 -4.18 -9.32 1.86
C LEU A 68 -5.34 -10.24 2.22
N GLU A 69 -6.46 -9.63 2.60
CA GLU A 69 -7.70 -10.33 2.97
C GLU A 69 -8.79 -9.91 2.00
N LEU A 70 -9.30 -10.85 1.21
CA LEU A 70 -10.48 -10.66 0.38
C LEU A 70 -11.70 -11.15 1.15
N LYS A 71 -12.67 -10.26 1.36
CA LYS A 71 -13.89 -10.50 2.14
C LYS A 71 -15.12 -10.24 1.29
N GLU A 72 -16.19 -10.96 1.59
CA GLU A 72 -17.53 -10.72 1.04
C GLU A 72 -18.49 -10.61 2.22
N ASN A 73 -19.24 -9.51 2.31
CA ASN A 73 -20.17 -9.25 3.43
C ASN A 73 -19.52 -9.44 4.82
N GLY A 74 -18.24 -9.08 4.96
CA GLY A 74 -17.47 -9.22 6.20
C GLY A 74 -16.88 -10.62 6.45
N VAL A 75 -17.25 -11.63 5.65
CA VAL A 75 -16.72 -12.99 5.75
C VAL A 75 -15.44 -13.12 4.93
N LEU A 76 -14.39 -13.68 5.51
CA LEU A 76 -13.12 -13.93 4.82
C LEU A 76 -13.29 -15.02 3.76
N LEU A 77 -13.06 -14.67 2.49
CA LEU A 77 -13.06 -15.61 1.38
C LEU A 77 -11.67 -16.18 1.11
N LYS A 78 -10.67 -15.29 1.01
CA LYS A 78 -9.29 -15.65 0.70
C LYS A 78 -8.32 -14.77 1.46
N GLU A 79 -7.21 -15.35 1.86
CA GLU A 79 -6.09 -14.67 2.49
C GLU A 79 -4.81 -14.98 1.72
N GLN A 80 -3.97 -13.96 1.53
CA GLN A 80 -2.64 -14.14 0.95
C GLN A 80 -1.61 -13.26 1.66
N LEU A 81 -0.47 -13.85 2.01
CA LEU A 81 0.69 -13.14 2.49
C LEU A 81 1.66 -12.93 1.33
N VAL A 82 2.05 -11.68 1.08
CA VAL A 82 2.97 -11.32 0.00
C VAL A 82 4.15 -10.54 0.55
N LYS A 83 5.36 -10.86 0.10
CA LYS A 83 6.58 -10.18 0.54
C LYS A 83 6.69 -8.81 -0.12
N ILE A 84 7.00 -7.78 0.67
CA ILE A 84 7.26 -6.42 0.19
C ILE A 84 8.53 -6.42 -0.66
N ASP A 85 8.51 -5.73 -1.81
CA ASP A 85 9.70 -5.55 -2.64
C ASP A 85 10.75 -4.72 -1.89
N LYS A 86 11.99 -5.21 -1.89
CA LYS A 86 13.15 -4.55 -1.29
C LYS A 86 13.34 -3.11 -1.82
N LYS A 87 13.00 -2.83 -3.08
CA LYS A 87 13.10 -1.50 -3.71
C LYS A 87 12.29 -0.44 -2.97
N GLN A 88 11.10 -0.80 -2.49
CA GLN A 88 10.23 0.11 -1.74
C GLN A 88 10.92 0.56 -0.44
N ARG A 89 11.65 -0.33 0.23
CA ARG A 89 12.43 0.01 1.44
C ARG A 89 13.58 0.96 1.15
N TYR A 90 14.37 0.68 0.11
CA TYR A 90 15.48 1.56 -0.28
C TYR A 90 14.97 2.95 -0.61
N PHE A 91 13.83 3.03 -1.30
CA PHE A 91 13.19 4.30 -1.59
C PHE A 91 12.76 5.04 -0.31
N SER A 92 12.06 4.37 0.62
CA SER A 92 11.67 4.98 1.90
C SER A 92 12.87 5.44 2.73
N PHE A 93 13.97 4.69 2.70
CA PHE A 93 15.21 5.07 3.39
C PHE A 93 15.82 6.35 2.80
N LEU A 94 15.89 6.45 1.47
CA LEU A 94 16.37 7.66 0.78
C LEU A 94 15.49 8.88 1.08
N VAL A 95 14.17 8.71 1.05
CA VAL A 95 13.22 9.76 1.45
C VAL A 95 13.47 10.20 2.89
N GLY A 96 13.68 9.26 3.81
CA GLY A 96 14.01 9.56 5.21
C GLY A 96 15.28 10.40 5.37
N ILE A 97 16.35 10.07 4.65
CA ILE A 97 17.60 10.85 4.67
C ILE A 97 17.36 12.27 4.17
N VAL A 98 16.71 12.42 3.01
CA VAL A 98 16.45 13.73 2.40
C VAL A 98 15.58 14.59 3.32
N LEU A 99 14.53 14.02 3.91
CA LEU A 99 13.69 14.71 4.87
C LEU A 99 14.47 15.12 6.12
N GLY A 100 15.32 14.25 6.66
CA GLY A 100 16.15 14.55 7.82
C GLY A 100 17.09 15.73 7.60
N ILE A 101 17.81 15.75 6.47
CA ILE A 101 18.70 16.85 6.09
C ILE A 101 17.91 18.16 5.90
N THR A 102 16.76 18.07 5.23
CA THR A 102 15.91 19.24 4.96
C THR A 102 15.38 19.84 6.26
N LEU A 103 14.89 19.00 7.18
CA LEU A 103 14.42 19.42 8.49
C LEU A 103 15.53 20.06 9.31
N TYR A 104 16.72 19.44 9.36
CA TYR A 104 17.88 20.00 10.07
C TYR A 104 18.23 21.41 9.58
N LYS A 105 18.32 21.59 8.26
CA LYS A 105 18.59 22.91 7.65
C LYS A 105 17.49 23.92 7.98
N LEU A 106 16.23 23.52 7.87
CA LEU A 106 15.11 24.40 8.17
C LEU A 106 15.12 24.83 9.65
N THR A 107 15.39 23.90 10.57
CA THR A 107 15.50 24.23 11.99
C THR A 107 16.67 25.15 12.29
N ASN A 108 17.81 24.97 11.60
CA ASN A 108 18.97 25.85 11.78
C ASN A 108 18.69 27.27 11.27
N LEU A 109 18.05 27.41 10.10
CA LEU A 109 17.62 28.70 9.57
C LEU A 109 16.62 29.41 10.49
N LEU A 110 15.66 28.66 11.06
CA LEU A 110 14.71 29.20 12.03
C LEU A 110 15.42 29.68 13.30
N LEU A 111 16.41 28.94 13.79
CA LEU A 111 17.20 29.35 14.94
C LEU A 111 18.01 30.61 14.64
N GLU A 112 18.70 30.67 13.49
CA GLU A 112 19.43 31.87 13.06
C GLU A 112 18.53 33.11 12.98
N TYR A 113 17.31 32.95 12.46
CA TYR A 113 16.32 34.04 12.40
C TYR A 113 15.80 34.47 13.77
N LEU A 114 15.62 33.54 14.71
CA LEU A 114 15.08 33.83 16.06
C LEU A 114 16.11 34.41 17.04
N TYR A 115 17.40 34.17 16.80
CA TYR A 115 18.51 34.63 17.65
C TYR A 115 19.36 35.75 17.00
N GLN A 116 18.93 36.27 15.85
CA GLN A 116 19.34 37.58 15.31
C GLN A 116 18.56 38.72 15.97
#